data_AF-A0A7S3E9V1-F1
#
_entry.id   AF-A0A7S3E9V1-F1
#
_cell.length_a   1.000
_cell.length_b   1.000
_cell.length_c   1.000
_cell.angle_alpha   90.00
_cell.angle_beta   90.00
_cell.angle_gamma   90.00
#
_symmetry.space_group_name_H-M   'P 1'
#
loop_
_entity.id
_entity.type
_entity.pdbx_description
1 polymer ?
#
loop_
_entity_poly.entity_id
_entity_poly.type
_entity_poly.pdbx_seq_one_letter_code
_entity_poly.pdbx_strand_id
1 'polypeptide(L)'
;MCQFWVAGAIEYWKKDMDFEKVQEILKHDNGHGVTDPNHAEPIYRDTYLPRKFKMGVTVPGDNSIDIYTQDIGIVVMTTKTGRLQGFNLMVGGGLGRTHRKENTFPRLADHLGFVEPENIFEVLKAIVAVQRDHGNREVRMNARMKYLIQLWGIDKFRDYVEEYSGVKMLPYKKLPAWKYEDWLGWHEQGDGNYFLGLFVENGRIKNEDGFNLKSALKEIVGLYNLPVVVSPNQNIILKNINPSDKDAIEEILRSSGVMFDGKDFSRTRLLAMACPALPLCGLATAEAERVMPDTVSRLEGMLRKLRIRTPITTRMTGCPNGCARPYVAEIGLVGNGPNMYQLWLGASANQTRLAWVFQERMNLDDFERTLEPILIEFKKSKRRAESFGDFCDRFGKEELERVVNEFDPSQSLIKASAKPRVSVTTETMDRLTRISDIRGLSPSKLANEILEQYIDSLETTVHAQK
;
A
#
# COMPACT_ATOMS: atom_id res chain seq x y z
N MET A 1 -34.35 8.14 20.29
CA MET A 1 -33.18 8.76 19.63
C MET A 1 -31.98 7.85 19.81
N CYS A 2 -31.70 7.00 18.82
CA CYS A 2 -30.40 6.40 18.45
C CYS A 2 -30.65 5.16 17.56
N GLN A 3 -31.25 5.38 16.38
CA GLN A 3 -31.31 4.37 15.30
C GLN A 3 -30.29 4.70 14.19
N PHE A 4 -29.42 5.69 14.40
CA PHE A 4 -28.58 6.28 13.35
C PHE A 4 -27.22 5.61 13.14
N TRP A 5 -26.85 4.56 13.89
CA TRP A 5 -25.54 3.91 13.74
C TRP A 5 -25.56 2.56 13.00
N VAL A 6 -26.74 2.01 12.68
CA VAL A 6 -26.87 0.80 11.83
C VAL A 6 -27.06 1.15 10.34
N ALA A 7 -27.03 2.44 9.99
CA ALA A 7 -27.39 2.96 8.67
C ALA A 7 -26.37 2.62 7.56
N GLY A 8 -25.15 2.17 7.89
CA GLY A 8 -24.13 1.82 6.88
C GLY A 8 -24.27 0.43 6.25
N ALA A 9 -25.11 -0.45 6.81
CA ALA A 9 -25.04 -1.89 6.51
C ALA A 9 -26.15 -2.42 5.58
N ILE A 10 -27.26 -1.71 5.40
CA ILE A 10 -28.51 -2.39 4.96
C ILE A 10 -28.87 -2.19 3.48
N GLU A 11 -28.50 -1.08 2.82
CA GLU A 11 -29.03 -0.82 1.47
C GLU A 11 -28.19 -1.35 0.30
N TYR A 12 -26.87 -1.51 0.44
CA TYR A 12 -26.00 -1.78 -0.72
C TYR A 12 -25.60 -3.26 -0.93
N TRP A 13 -25.63 -4.10 0.11
CA TRP A 13 -25.02 -5.44 0.05
C TRP A 13 -26.01 -6.59 -0.14
N LYS A 14 -27.32 -6.33 -0.19
CA LYS A 14 -28.37 -7.37 -0.20
C LYS A 14 -28.29 -8.33 -1.40
N LYS A 15 -27.56 -7.97 -2.46
CA LYS A 15 -27.44 -8.79 -3.67
C LYS A 15 -26.36 -9.88 -3.58
N ASP A 16 -25.33 -9.68 -2.76
CA ASP A 16 -24.13 -10.53 -2.76
C ASP A 16 -23.93 -11.33 -1.46
N MET A 17 -24.69 -11.01 -0.41
CA MET A 17 -24.58 -11.65 0.90
C MET A 17 -25.96 -12.00 1.47
N ASP A 18 -26.08 -13.24 1.96
CA ASP A 18 -27.21 -13.68 2.77
C ASP A 18 -27.13 -13.03 4.17
N PHE A 19 -27.86 -11.93 4.32
CA PHE A 19 -27.85 -11.16 5.56
C PHE A 19 -28.48 -11.88 6.73
N GLU A 20 -29.43 -12.78 6.50
CA GLU A 20 -30.05 -13.55 7.58
C GLU A 20 -29.00 -14.46 8.19
N LYS A 21 -28.23 -15.16 7.35
CA LYS A 21 -27.10 -15.98 7.78
C LYS A 21 -26.00 -15.18 8.48
N VAL A 22 -25.71 -13.96 8.02
CA VAL A 22 -24.73 -13.09 8.71
C VAL A 22 -25.23 -12.71 10.10
N GLN A 23 -26.51 -12.38 10.26
CA GLN A 23 -27.10 -12.06 11.56
C GLN A 23 -27.10 -13.28 12.48
N GLU A 24 -27.36 -14.48 11.95
CA GLU A 24 -27.24 -15.73 12.67
C GLU A 24 -25.82 -15.93 13.22
N ILE A 25 -24.79 -15.81 12.38
CA ILE A 25 -23.38 -15.95 12.79
C ILE A 25 -22.97 -14.89 13.83
N LEU A 26 -23.44 -13.63 13.63
CA LEU A 26 -23.13 -12.51 14.51
C LEU A 26 -23.71 -12.71 15.92
N LYS A 27 -24.93 -13.24 16.00
CA LYS A 27 -25.66 -13.46 17.26
C LYS A 27 -25.43 -14.83 17.86
N HIS A 28 -24.81 -15.75 17.12
CA HIS A 28 -24.45 -17.06 17.64
C HIS A 28 -23.52 -16.91 18.85
N ASP A 29 -24.02 -17.36 20.01
CA ASP A 29 -23.29 -17.47 21.25
C ASP A 29 -22.88 -18.95 21.43
N ASN A 30 -21.58 -19.18 21.49
CA ASN A 30 -20.99 -20.49 21.73
C ASN A 30 -20.89 -20.82 23.24
N GLY A 31 -21.36 -19.93 24.13
CA GLY A 31 -21.30 -20.11 25.58
C GLY A 31 -19.99 -19.65 26.23
N HIS A 32 -19.08 -19.02 25.46
CA HIS A 32 -17.77 -18.55 25.95
C HIS A 32 -17.73 -17.03 26.21
N GLY A 33 -18.90 -16.37 26.28
CA GLY A 33 -19.01 -14.98 26.70
C GLY A 33 -18.44 -13.96 25.70
N VAL A 34 -18.20 -14.35 24.45
CA VAL A 34 -17.71 -13.47 23.38
C VAL A 34 -18.84 -12.61 22.82
N THR A 35 -19.98 -13.25 22.52
CA THR A 35 -21.17 -12.66 21.92
C THR A 35 -22.24 -12.43 22.98
N ASP A 36 -22.92 -11.28 22.96
CA ASP A 36 -24.19 -11.07 23.66
C ASP A 36 -25.32 -10.87 22.64
N PRO A 37 -26.18 -11.88 22.40
CA PRO A 37 -27.22 -11.81 21.37
C PRO A 37 -28.31 -10.76 21.68
N ASN A 38 -28.42 -10.33 22.93
CA ASN A 38 -29.40 -9.34 23.37
C ASN A 38 -28.85 -7.91 23.30
N HIS A 39 -27.55 -7.75 23.10
CA HIS A 39 -26.92 -6.44 22.96
C HIS A 39 -27.10 -5.90 21.54
N ALA A 40 -27.27 -4.57 21.41
CA ALA A 40 -27.39 -3.92 20.11
C ALA A 40 -26.15 -4.13 19.21
N GLU A 41 -25.00 -4.28 19.85
CA GLU A 41 -23.70 -4.60 19.25
C GLU A 41 -23.15 -5.89 19.88
N PRO A 42 -23.49 -7.08 19.36
CA PRO A 42 -23.24 -8.36 20.04
C PRO A 42 -21.78 -8.66 20.37
N ILE A 43 -20.86 -8.22 19.50
CA ILE A 43 -19.42 -8.40 19.66
C ILE A 43 -18.76 -7.14 20.22
N TYR A 44 -19.12 -5.95 19.74
CA TYR A 44 -18.40 -4.71 20.08
C TYR A 44 -18.74 -4.17 21.46
N ARG A 45 -19.97 -4.41 21.95
CA ARG A 45 -20.50 -3.86 23.20
C ARG A 45 -20.40 -2.33 23.26
N ASP A 46 -20.58 -1.74 24.43
CA ASP A 46 -20.67 -0.29 24.61
C ASP A 46 -19.41 0.49 24.18
N THR A 47 -18.24 -0.13 24.27
CA THR A 47 -16.96 0.59 24.12
C THR A 47 -16.25 0.33 22.79
N TYR A 48 -16.84 -0.49 21.90
CA TYR A 48 -16.22 -0.89 20.63
C TYR A 48 -14.77 -1.40 20.79
N LEU A 49 -13.96 -1.39 19.75
CA LEU A 49 -12.54 -1.75 19.84
C LEU A 49 -11.67 -0.57 20.30
N PRO A 50 -10.54 -0.82 21.01
CA PRO A 50 -9.62 0.24 21.43
C PRO A 50 -9.04 1.07 20.27
N ARG A 51 -8.93 0.46 19.08
CA ARG A 51 -8.41 1.10 17.87
C ARG A 51 -8.94 0.39 16.61
N LYS A 52 -8.64 0.97 15.44
CA LYS A 52 -8.93 0.34 14.14
C LYS A 52 -8.38 -1.08 14.09
N PHE A 53 -9.13 -1.96 13.46
CA PHE A 53 -8.82 -3.38 13.32
C PHE A 53 -8.90 -3.74 11.85
N LYS A 54 -7.90 -4.48 11.34
CA LYS A 54 -7.76 -4.79 9.93
C LYS A 54 -7.65 -6.28 9.71
N MET A 55 -8.37 -6.78 8.71
CA MET A 55 -8.35 -8.18 8.32
C MET A 55 -8.05 -8.29 6.83
N GLY A 56 -7.29 -9.31 6.45
CA GLY A 56 -7.02 -9.65 5.05
C GLY A 56 -7.23 -11.13 4.82
N VAL A 57 -7.80 -11.48 3.66
CA VAL A 57 -8.04 -12.86 3.23
C VAL A 57 -7.33 -13.09 1.92
N THR A 58 -6.53 -14.15 1.84
CA THR A 58 -5.81 -14.55 0.63
C THR A 58 -5.77 -16.07 0.48
N VAL A 59 -5.15 -16.54 -0.59
CA VAL A 59 -4.86 -17.94 -0.88
C VAL A 59 -3.35 -18.22 -0.79
N PRO A 60 -2.93 -19.48 -0.64
CA PRO A 60 -1.52 -19.85 -0.55
C PRO A 60 -0.68 -19.28 -1.70
N GLY A 61 0.34 -18.50 -1.35
CA GLY A 61 1.31 -17.95 -2.31
C GLY A 61 0.99 -16.53 -2.79
N ASP A 62 -0.25 -16.07 -2.75
CA ASP A 62 -0.62 -14.70 -3.15
C ASP A 62 -0.52 -13.73 -1.97
N ASN A 63 0.44 -12.81 -2.02
CA ASN A 63 0.60 -11.75 -1.03
C ASN A 63 0.31 -10.34 -1.58
N SER A 64 -0.54 -10.23 -2.61
CA SER A 64 -1.02 -8.94 -3.14
C SER A 64 -1.63 -8.02 -2.06
N ILE A 65 -2.13 -8.60 -0.96
CA ILE A 65 -2.79 -7.89 0.14
C ILE A 65 -1.86 -7.47 1.30
N ASP A 66 -0.55 -7.74 1.22
CA ASP A 66 0.42 -7.54 2.31
C ASP A 66 -0.06 -8.14 3.65
N ILE A 67 -0.27 -9.45 3.66
CA ILE A 67 -1.01 -10.20 4.69
C ILE A 67 -0.42 -10.03 6.09
N TYR A 68 0.90 -9.93 6.20
CA TYR A 68 1.60 -9.73 7.47
C TYR A 68 1.37 -8.35 8.11
N THR A 69 0.77 -7.40 7.40
CA THR A 69 0.56 -6.02 7.89
C THR A 69 -0.80 -5.81 8.56
N GLN A 70 -1.66 -6.84 8.54
CA GLN A 70 -3.03 -6.83 9.05
C GLN A 70 -3.08 -7.25 10.53
N ASP A 71 -4.13 -6.83 11.26
CA ASP A 71 -4.34 -7.34 12.62
C ASP A 71 -4.65 -8.85 12.55
N ILE A 72 -5.45 -9.30 11.57
CA ILE A 72 -5.63 -10.72 11.23
C ILE A 72 -5.31 -10.96 9.76
N GLY A 73 -4.44 -11.92 9.49
CA GLY A 73 -4.28 -12.51 8.17
C GLY A 73 -4.89 -13.89 8.09
N ILE A 74 -5.70 -14.13 7.06
CA ILE A 74 -6.44 -15.38 6.83
C ILE A 74 -5.98 -15.96 5.49
N VAL A 75 -5.46 -17.18 5.50
CA VAL A 75 -5.05 -17.90 4.29
C VAL A 75 -5.98 -19.08 4.07
N VAL A 76 -6.79 -19.02 3.03
CA VAL A 76 -7.81 -20.01 2.68
C VAL A 76 -7.16 -21.22 2.03
N MET A 77 -7.20 -22.37 2.71
CA MET A 77 -6.59 -23.61 2.23
C MET A 77 -7.64 -24.45 1.51
N THR A 78 -7.34 -24.87 0.28
CA THR A 78 -8.21 -25.75 -0.51
C THR A 78 -7.47 -27.00 -0.98
N THR A 79 -8.22 -28.06 -1.27
CA THR A 79 -7.70 -29.22 -2.01
C THR A 79 -7.39 -28.84 -3.45
N LYS A 80 -6.67 -29.69 -4.18
CA LYS A 80 -6.48 -29.55 -5.64
C LYS A 80 -7.80 -29.50 -6.42
N THR A 81 -8.88 -30.04 -5.85
CA THR A 81 -10.23 -30.04 -6.44
C THR A 81 -11.07 -28.83 -6.02
N GLY A 82 -10.50 -27.87 -5.30
CA GLY A 82 -11.19 -26.64 -4.86
C GLY A 82 -12.01 -26.78 -3.58
N ARG A 83 -12.00 -27.95 -2.90
CA ARG A 83 -12.73 -28.13 -1.64
C ARG A 83 -12.04 -27.39 -0.51
N LEU A 84 -12.79 -26.59 0.26
CA LEU A 84 -12.29 -25.90 1.45
C LEU A 84 -11.76 -26.92 2.49
N GLN A 85 -10.53 -26.71 2.94
CA GLN A 85 -9.89 -27.53 3.99
C GLN A 85 -9.82 -26.81 5.33
N GLY A 86 -9.80 -25.47 5.33
CA GLY A 86 -9.71 -24.63 6.52
C GLY A 86 -8.79 -23.43 6.27
N PHE A 87 -8.26 -22.85 7.34
CA PHE A 87 -7.61 -21.54 7.30
C PHE A 87 -6.34 -21.51 8.14
N ASN A 88 -5.25 -21.04 7.56
CA ASN A 88 -4.10 -20.60 8.34
C ASN A 88 -4.34 -19.17 8.82
N LEU A 89 -4.18 -18.93 10.13
CA LEU A 89 -4.35 -17.62 10.73
C LEU A 89 -3.01 -17.03 11.17
N MET A 90 -2.87 -15.73 10.96
CA MET A 90 -1.77 -14.91 11.44
C MET A 90 -2.32 -13.70 12.17
N VAL A 91 -1.65 -13.21 13.21
CA VAL A 91 -2.16 -12.09 14.02
C VAL A 91 -1.09 -11.10 14.45
N GLY A 92 -1.50 -9.84 14.67
CA GLY A 92 -0.66 -8.83 15.30
C GLY A 92 0.21 -8.00 14.36
N GLY A 93 -0.16 -7.91 13.08
CA GLY A 93 0.46 -7.00 12.13
C GLY A 93 0.01 -5.55 12.33
N GLY A 94 0.90 -4.61 12.01
CA GLY A 94 0.51 -3.21 11.94
C GLY A 94 1.69 -2.25 11.84
N LEU A 95 1.53 -1.28 10.94
CA LEU A 95 2.65 -0.45 10.48
C LEU A 95 2.80 0.90 11.20
N GLY A 96 1.73 1.44 11.77
CA GLY A 96 1.77 2.80 12.34
C GLY A 96 2.75 2.93 13.50
N ARG A 97 3.61 3.94 13.44
CA ARG A 97 4.53 4.36 14.50
C ARG A 97 4.58 5.88 14.62
N THR A 98 5.39 6.40 15.54
CA THR A 98 5.63 7.82 15.72
C THR A 98 7.12 8.10 15.71
N HIS A 99 7.55 9.14 15.00
CA HIS A 99 8.96 9.55 14.99
C HIS A 99 9.46 9.83 16.41
N ARG A 100 10.67 9.39 16.73
CA ARG A 100 11.34 9.57 18.04
C ARG A 100 10.57 8.99 19.23
N LYS A 101 9.68 8.01 19.00
CA LYS A 101 9.00 7.24 20.06
C LYS A 101 9.21 5.75 19.83
N GLU A 102 10.27 5.23 20.44
CA GLU A 102 10.70 3.83 20.27
C GLU A 102 9.69 2.80 20.79
N ASN A 103 8.80 3.19 21.71
CA ASN A 103 7.67 2.37 22.14
C ASN A 103 6.53 2.26 21.09
N THR A 104 6.74 2.80 19.89
CA THR A 104 5.86 2.63 18.73
C THR A 104 6.66 2.15 17.52
N PHE A 105 6.31 1.00 16.95
CA PHE A 105 7.12 0.32 15.94
C PHE A 105 6.24 -0.42 14.93
N PRO A 106 6.62 -0.52 13.64
CA PRO A 106 5.97 -1.45 12.72
C PRO A 106 6.19 -2.89 13.18
N ARG A 107 5.19 -3.76 12.97
CA ARG A 107 5.26 -5.17 13.34
C ARG A 107 4.60 -6.01 12.25
N LEU A 108 5.19 -7.17 11.95
CA LEU A 108 4.54 -8.21 11.14
C LEU A 108 3.70 -9.11 12.04
N ALA A 109 2.69 -9.73 11.45
CA ALA A 109 1.84 -10.70 12.13
C ALA A 109 2.62 -12.02 12.39
N ASP A 110 2.37 -12.67 13.53
CA ASP A 110 2.90 -14.00 13.82
C ASP A 110 1.92 -15.07 13.35
N HIS A 111 2.40 -16.29 13.14
CA HIS A 111 1.55 -17.44 12.86
C HIS A 111 0.81 -17.88 14.12
N LEU A 112 -0.52 -17.85 14.07
CA LEU A 112 -1.37 -18.23 15.19
C LEU A 112 -1.64 -19.74 15.19
N GLY A 113 -2.11 -20.27 14.07
CA GLY A 113 -2.46 -21.68 13.93
C GLY A 113 -3.30 -21.96 12.69
N PHE A 114 -3.73 -23.21 12.53
CA PHE A 114 -4.69 -23.64 11.53
C PHE A 114 -6.06 -23.90 12.17
N VAL A 115 -7.13 -23.49 11.48
CA VAL A 115 -8.52 -23.59 11.95
C VAL A 115 -9.35 -24.31 10.89
N GLU A 116 -10.17 -25.26 11.33
CA GLU A 116 -11.10 -25.99 10.46
C GLU A 116 -12.27 -25.10 9.99
N PRO A 117 -12.88 -25.39 8.84
CA PRO A 117 -13.88 -24.51 8.23
C PRO A 117 -15.03 -24.11 9.14
N GLU A 118 -15.51 -25.04 9.96
CA GLU A 118 -16.68 -24.89 10.81
C GLU A 118 -16.42 -23.93 11.99
N ASN A 119 -15.16 -23.78 12.38
CA ASN A 119 -14.74 -23.03 13.56
C ASN A 119 -14.27 -21.59 13.26
N ILE A 120 -14.17 -21.21 11.97
CA ILE A 120 -13.54 -19.95 11.59
C ILE A 120 -14.21 -18.73 12.22
N PHE A 121 -15.54 -18.67 12.24
CA PHE A 121 -16.24 -17.50 12.77
C PHE A 121 -16.09 -17.37 14.28
N GLU A 122 -16.13 -18.47 15.04
CA GLU A 122 -15.90 -18.45 16.49
C GLU A 122 -14.48 -18.01 16.82
N VAL A 123 -13.48 -18.49 16.08
CA VAL A 123 -12.09 -18.06 16.28
C VAL A 123 -11.89 -16.60 15.92
N LEU A 124 -12.49 -16.10 14.82
CA LEU A 124 -12.38 -14.69 14.46
C LEU A 124 -13.07 -13.77 15.48
N LYS A 125 -14.26 -14.15 15.98
CA LYS A 125 -14.94 -13.45 17.07
C LYS A 125 -14.09 -13.42 18.34
N ALA A 126 -13.45 -14.54 18.69
CA ALA A 126 -12.54 -14.64 19.83
C ALA A 126 -11.33 -13.71 19.70
N ILE A 127 -10.64 -13.67 18.54
CA ILE A 127 -9.50 -12.75 18.32
C ILE A 127 -9.94 -11.28 18.51
N VAL A 128 -11.10 -10.91 17.96
CA VAL A 128 -11.65 -9.56 18.10
C VAL A 128 -11.98 -9.25 19.57
N ALA A 129 -12.60 -10.19 20.29
CA ALA A 129 -12.95 -10.04 21.69
C ALA A 129 -11.73 -9.96 22.61
N VAL A 130 -10.68 -10.76 22.37
CA VAL A 130 -9.42 -10.65 23.12
C VAL A 130 -8.83 -9.25 22.95
N GLN A 131 -8.83 -8.69 21.73
CA GLN A 131 -8.40 -7.32 21.50
C GLN A 131 -9.35 -6.28 22.13
N ARG A 132 -10.67 -6.52 22.13
CA ARG A 132 -11.68 -5.64 22.76
C ARG A 132 -11.45 -5.52 24.26
N ASP A 133 -11.19 -6.65 24.92
CA ASP A 133 -11.15 -6.78 26.37
C ASP A 133 -9.78 -6.42 26.94
N HIS A 134 -8.70 -6.79 26.25
CA HIS A 134 -7.33 -6.67 26.78
C HIS A 134 -6.48 -5.62 26.05
N GLY A 135 -6.96 -5.07 24.94
CA GLY A 135 -6.25 -4.02 24.22
C GLY A 135 -6.20 -2.71 25.02
N ASN A 136 -5.03 -2.07 25.04
CA ASN A 136 -4.81 -0.84 25.82
C ASN A 136 -5.75 0.29 25.37
N ARG A 137 -6.58 0.81 26.30
CA ARG A 137 -7.47 1.96 26.06
C ARG A 137 -6.96 3.27 26.65
N GLU A 138 -5.97 3.22 27.54
CA GLU A 138 -5.38 4.39 28.19
C GLU A 138 -4.45 5.14 27.24
N VAL A 139 -3.54 4.41 26.58
CA VAL A 139 -2.54 4.98 25.67
C VAL A 139 -2.88 4.59 24.24
N ARG A 140 -3.59 5.49 23.55
CA ARG A 140 -4.07 5.28 22.16
C ARG A 140 -2.97 4.87 21.17
N MET A 141 -1.73 5.33 21.36
CA MET A 141 -0.59 4.96 20.50
C MET A 141 -0.23 3.47 20.62
N ASN A 142 -0.55 2.85 21.77
CA ASN A 142 -0.33 1.44 22.08
C ASN A 142 -1.61 0.58 22.01
N ALA A 143 -2.71 1.12 21.48
CA ALA A 143 -4.02 0.47 21.47
C ALA A 143 -4.22 -0.59 20.37
N ARG A 144 -3.28 -0.75 19.43
CA ARG A 144 -3.38 -1.80 18.37
C ARG A 144 -2.97 -3.16 18.90
N MET A 145 -3.59 -4.22 18.36
CA MET A 145 -3.37 -5.61 18.78
C MET A 145 -1.90 -6.06 18.72
N LYS A 146 -1.10 -5.50 17.80
CA LYS A 146 0.35 -5.74 17.74
C LYS A 146 1.08 -5.48 19.05
N TYR A 147 0.64 -4.51 19.87
CA TYR A 147 1.28 -4.20 21.15
C TYR A 147 0.86 -5.18 22.24
N LEU A 148 -0.41 -5.61 22.23
CA LEU A 148 -0.90 -6.66 23.11
C LEU A 148 -0.11 -7.97 22.88
N ILE A 149 0.04 -8.38 21.62
CA ILE A 149 0.81 -9.58 21.26
C ILE A 149 2.30 -9.39 21.57
N GLN A 150 2.87 -8.19 21.33
CA GLN A 150 4.26 -7.91 21.72
C GLN A 150 4.49 -8.09 23.23
N LEU A 151 3.52 -7.68 24.05
CA LEU A 151 3.60 -7.77 25.51
C LEU A 151 3.38 -9.20 26.03
N TRP A 152 2.41 -9.90 25.45
CA TRP A 152 2.00 -11.23 25.93
C TRP A 152 2.83 -12.37 25.33
N GLY A 153 3.39 -12.18 24.14
CA GLY A 153 3.85 -13.28 23.30
C GLY A 153 2.70 -13.97 22.58
N ILE A 154 3.03 -14.66 21.49
CA ILE A 154 2.02 -15.31 20.64
C ILE A 154 1.32 -16.49 21.33
N ASP A 155 2.02 -17.22 22.21
CA ASP A 155 1.47 -18.40 22.87
C ASP A 155 0.37 -18.04 23.86
N LYS A 156 0.63 -17.08 24.75
CA LYS A 156 -0.39 -16.57 25.66
C LYS A 156 -1.58 -15.98 24.90
N PHE A 157 -1.34 -15.25 23.80
CA PHE A 157 -2.43 -14.74 22.98
C PHE A 157 -3.28 -15.88 22.39
N ARG A 158 -2.64 -16.95 21.90
CA ARG A 158 -3.33 -18.14 21.41
C ARG A 158 -4.21 -18.77 22.50
N ASP A 159 -3.69 -18.94 23.72
CA ASP A 159 -4.43 -19.54 24.83
C ASP A 159 -5.75 -18.80 25.11
N TYR A 160 -5.72 -17.46 25.14
CA TYR A 160 -6.93 -16.64 25.30
C TYR A 160 -7.90 -16.78 24.12
N VAL A 161 -7.39 -16.85 22.89
CA VAL A 161 -8.26 -17.06 21.72
C VAL A 161 -8.92 -18.43 21.76
N GLU A 162 -8.21 -19.48 22.15
CA GLU A 162 -8.76 -20.82 22.31
C GLU A 162 -9.79 -20.88 23.46
N GLU A 163 -9.54 -20.20 24.57
CA GLU A 163 -10.49 -20.08 25.69
C GLU A 163 -11.79 -19.40 25.26
N TYR A 164 -11.68 -18.27 24.55
CA TYR A 164 -12.82 -17.48 24.09
C TYR A 164 -13.59 -18.15 22.95
N SER A 165 -12.92 -18.91 22.09
CA SER A 165 -13.57 -19.61 20.98
C SER A 165 -14.13 -20.98 21.36
N GLY A 166 -13.60 -21.60 22.42
CA GLY A 166 -13.85 -23.02 22.73
C GLY A 166 -13.16 -23.98 21.76
N VAL A 167 -12.28 -23.48 20.88
CA VAL A 167 -11.66 -24.23 19.79
C VAL A 167 -10.17 -24.32 20.02
N LYS A 168 -9.62 -25.55 20.01
CA LYS A 168 -8.17 -25.76 19.99
C LYS A 168 -7.64 -25.61 18.57
N MET A 169 -6.60 -24.78 18.42
CA MET A 169 -5.99 -24.54 17.12
C MET A 169 -5.06 -25.69 16.75
N LEU A 170 -5.10 -26.06 15.47
CA LEU A 170 -4.17 -27.02 14.91
C LEU A 170 -2.85 -26.33 14.56
N PRO A 171 -1.74 -27.09 14.43
CA PRO A 171 -0.47 -26.53 13.99
C PRO A 171 -0.61 -25.78 12.65
N TYR A 172 0.04 -24.61 12.56
CA TYR A 172 0.06 -23.82 11.33
C TYR A 172 0.61 -24.63 10.16
N LYS A 173 -0.13 -24.68 9.05
CA LYS A 173 0.27 -25.48 7.88
C LYS A 173 1.33 -24.76 7.06
N LYS A 174 2.29 -25.51 6.50
CA LYS A 174 3.31 -24.92 5.62
C LYS A 174 2.67 -24.34 4.35
N LEU A 175 3.09 -23.13 3.99
CA LEU A 175 2.66 -22.45 2.77
C LEU A 175 3.77 -22.49 1.70
N PRO A 176 3.42 -22.38 0.41
CA PRO A 176 4.39 -22.04 -0.63
C PRO A 176 4.99 -20.65 -0.36
N ALA A 177 6.08 -20.34 -1.06
CA ALA A 177 6.67 -19.00 -0.99
C ALA A 177 5.65 -17.94 -1.45
N TRP A 178 5.56 -16.86 -0.66
CA TRP A 178 4.76 -15.70 -1.01
C TRP A 178 5.30 -15.02 -2.26
N LYS A 179 4.38 -14.56 -3.10
CA LYS A 179 4.61 -13.77 -4.30
C LYS A 179 3.64 -12.60 -4.30
N TYR A 180 4.13 -11.45 -4.74
CA TYR A 180 3.24 -10.35 -5.06
C TYR A 180 2.66 -10.54 -6.46
N GLU A 181 1.34 -10.44 -6.58
CA GLU A 181 0.60 -10.45 -7.83
C GLU A 181 -0.09 -9.08 -8.02
N ASP A 182 0.14 -8.42 -9.16
CA ASP A 182 -0.45 -7.11 -9.45
C ASP A 182 -1.83 -7.16 -10.12
N TRP A 183 -2.12 -8.30 -10.78
CA TRP A 183 -3.36 -8.54 -11.52
C TRP A 183 -3.63 -7.53 -12.64
N LEU A 184 -2.58 -6.93 -13.21
CA LEU A 184 -2.68 -5.92 -14.28
C LEU A 184 -2.72 -6.56 -15.68
N GLY A 185 -3.35 -5.86 -16.63
CA GLY A 185 -3.57 -6.33 -17.99
C GLY A 185 -4.73 -7.32 -18.10
N TRP A 186 -4.84 -7.99 -19.25
CA TRP A 186 -5.87 -8.98 -19.54
C TRP A 186 -5.55 -10.35 -18.94
N HIS A 187 -6.54 -10.96 -18.30
CA HIS A 187 -6.46 -12.31 -17.72
C HIS A 187 -7.76 -13.08 -17.95
N GLU A 188 -7.66 -14.39 -18.10
CA GLU A 188 -8.82 -15.28 -18.08
C GLU A 188 -9.30 -15.47 -16.64
N GLN A 189 -10.61 -15.42 -16.41
CA GLN A 189 -11.20 -15.70 -15.10
C GLN A 189 -11.36 -17.20 -14.81
N GLY A 190 -11.40 -18.02 -15.86
CA GLY A 190 -11.66 -19.47 -15.79
C GLY A 190 -13.13 -19.88 -15.97
N ASP A 191 -14.04 -18.92 -16.16
CA ASP A 191 -15.47 -19.13 -16.44
C ASP A 191 -15.85 -18.78 -17.89
N GLY A 192 -14.86 -18.60 -18.77
CA GLY A 192 -15.02 -18.13 -20.15
C GLY A 192 -15.01 -16.60 -20.29
N ASN A 193 -15.08 -15.84 -19.20
CA ASN A 193 -14.91 -14.39 -19.21
C ASN A 193 -13.45 -13.98 -18.95
N TYR A 194 -13.17 -12.71 -19.22
CA TYR A 194 -11.91 -12.05 -18.92
C TYR A 194 -12.07 -11.02 -17.78
N PHE A 195 -10.94 -10.67 -17.17
CA PHE A 195 -10.81 -9.44 -16.40
C PHE A 195 -9.64 -8.59 -16.92
N LEU A 196 -9.76 -7.28 -16.74
CA LEU A 196 -8.75 -6.29 -17.11
C LEU A 196 -8.33 -5.50 -15.86
N GLY A 197 -7.07 -5.65 -15.46
CA GLY A 197 -6.46 -4.81 -14.42
C GLY A 197 -5.82 -3.56 -15.02
N LEU A 198 -6.28 -2.39 -14.58
CA LEU A 198 -5.81 -1.08 -15.01
C LEU A 198 -4.88 -0.50 -13.95
N PHE A 199 -3.66 -0.16 -14.37
CA PHE A 199 -2.73 0.57 -13.52
C PHE A 199 -3.27 1.99 -13.30
N VAL A 200 -3.35 2.41 -12.04
CA VAL A 200 -3.76 3.76 -11.66
C VAL A 200 -2.69 4.33 -10.75
N GLU A 201 -1.88 5.26 -11.26
CA GLU A 201 -0.78 5.83 -10.50
C GLU A 201 -1.31 6.49 -9.21
N ASN A 202 -0.89 5.92 -8.06
CA ASN A 202 -1.36 6.25 -6.72
C ASN A 202 -2.88 6.12 -6.49
N GLY A 203 -3.61 5.40 -7.35
CA GLY A 203 -5.06 5.24 -7.29
C GLY A 203 -5.87 6.49 -7.61
N ARG A 204 -5.26 7.53 -8.17
CA ARG A 204 -5.96 8.78 -8.49
C ARG A 204 -6.73 8.67 -9.81
N ILE A 205 -8.03 8.41 -9.71
CA ILE A 205 -8.95 8.48 -10.85
C ILE A 205 -9.31 9.94 -11.15
N LYS A 206 -8.88 10.44 -12.31
CA LYS A 206 -9.06 11.84 -12.74
C LYS A 206 -9.22 11.95 -14.26
N ASN A 207 -9.62 13.15 -14.69
CA ASN A 207 -9.47 13.62 -16.06
C ASN A 207 -8.52 14.83 -16.02
N GLU A 208 -7.42 14.78 -16.76
CA GLU A 208 -6.40 15.85 -16.82
C GLU A 208 -5.54 15.67 -18.07
N ASP A 209 -5.23 16.75 -18.79
CA ASP A 209 -4.23 16.80 -19.88
C ASP A 209 -4.30 15.63 -20.89
N GLY A 210 -5.50 15.32 -21.40
CA GLY A 210 -5.71 14.25 -22.38
C GLY A 210 -5.82 12.84 -21.78
N PHE A 211 -5.52 12.66 -20.50
CA PHE A 211 -5.78 11.43 -19.74
C PHE A 211 -7.14 11.51 -19.05
N ASN A 212 -8.12 10.74 -19.53
CA ASN A 212 -9.54 10.83 -19.12
C ASN A 212 -10.08 9.55 -18.45
N LEU A 213 -9.33 9.00 -17.48
CA LEU A 213 -9.66 7.73 -16.82
C LEU A 213 -11.03 7.73 -16.14
N LYS A 214 -11.44 8.83 -15.51
CA LYS A 214 -12.76 8.91 -14.84
C LYS A 214 -13.90 8.75 -15.84
N SER A 215 -13.79 9.42 -16.98
CA SER A 215 -14.80 9.32 -18.05
C SER A 215 -14.81 7.92 -18.65
N ALA A 216 -13.64 7.36 -18.98
CA ALA A 216 -13.52 6.03 -19.56
C ALA A 216 -14.14 4.95 -18.65
N LEU A 217 -13.80 4.95 -17.35
CA LEU A 217 -14.38 4.00 -16.39
C LEU A 217 -15.89 4.15 -16.28
N LYS A 218 -16.40 5.39 -16.25
CA LYS A 218 -17.85 5.66 -16.19
C LYS A 218 -18.56 5.11 -17.43
N GLU A 219 -17.99 5.32 -18.61
CA GLU A 219 -18.55 4.85 -19.88
C GLU A 219 -18.54 3.32 -19.96
N ILE A 220 -17.39 2.68 -19.71
CA ILE A 220 -17.25 1.22 -19.74
C ILE A 220 -18.21 0.55 -18.75
N VAL A 221 -18.22 1.00 -17.49
CA VAL A 221 -19.13 0.43 -16.48
C VAL A 221 -20.60 0.70 -16.84
N GLY A 222 -20.91 1.86 -17.43
CA GLY A 222 -22.26 2.20 -17.84
C GLY A 222 -22.79 1.37 -19.02
N LEU A 223 -21.92 1.06 -19.99
CA LEU A 223 -22.29 0.27 -21.18
C LEU A 223 -22.37 -1.23 -20.88
N TYR A 224 -21.41 -1.75 -20.12
CA TYR A 224 -21.23 -3.20 -19.95
C TYR A 224 -21.67 -3.70 -18.56
N ASN A 225 -22.03 -2.81 -17.63
CA ASN A 225 -22.46 -3.15 -16.27
C ASN A 225 -21.45 -4.06 -15.52
N LEU A 226 -20.15 -3.79 -15.71
CA LEU A 226 -19.07 -4.61 -15.19
C LEU A 226 -18.85 -4.39 -13.68
N PRO A 227 -18.67 -5.47 -12.89
CA PRO A 227 -18.17 -5.34 -11.52
C PRO A 227 -16.75 -4.76 -11.50
N VAL A 228 -16.51 -3.86 -10.54
CA VAL A 228 -15.22 -3.21 -10.34
C VAL A 228 -14.62 -3.64 -9.00
N VAL A 229 -13.35 -4.08 -9.02
CA VAL A 229 -12.59 -4.42 -7.82
C VAL A 229 -11.43 -3.43 -7.67
N VAL A 230 -11.25 -2.89 -6.47
CA VAL A 230 -10.09 -2.06 -6.13
C VAL A 230 -9.03 -2.95 -5.51
N SER A 231 -7.83 -2.97 -6.09
CA SER A 231 -6.71 -3.75 -5.56
C SER A 231 -6.05 -3.07 -4.35
N PRO A 232 -5.36 -3.82 -3.48
CA PRO A 232 -4.56 -3.27 -2.38
C PRO A 232 -3.39 -2.39 -2.83
N ASN A 233 -3.04 -2.44 -4.11
CA ASN A 233 -2.05 -1.61 -4.77
C ASN A 233 -2.65 -0.43 -5.53
N GLN A 234 -3.87 -0.03 -5.15
CA GLN A 234 -4.53 1.19 -5.63
C GLN A 234 -4.98 1.15 -7.10
N ASN A 235 -4.83 -0.01 -7.76
CA ASN A 235 -5.28 -0.25 -9.14
C ASN A 235 -6.77 -0.67 -9.19
N ILE A 236 -7.33 -0.62 -10.39
CA ILE A 236 -8.73 -0.99 -10.68
C ILE A 236 -8.75 -2.27 -11.51
N ILE A 237 -9.67 -3.19 -11.21
CA ILE A 237 -9.89 -4.41 -11.99
C ILE A 237 -11.35 -4.44 -12.45
N LEU A 238 -11.55 -4.51 -13.77
CA LEU A 238 -12.84 -4.71 -14.40
C LEU A 238 -13.05 -6.20 -14.64
N LYS A 239 -14.10 -6.78 -14.05
CA LYS A 239 -14.37 -8.22 -14.12
C LYS A 239 -15.51 -8.55 -15.08
N ASN A 240 -15.65 -9.84 -15.39
CA ASN A 240 -16.73 -10.44 -16.16
C ASN A 240 -16.89 -9.83 -17.55
N ILE A 241 -15.75 -9.52 -18.19
CA ILE A 241 -15.73 -8.99 -19.55
C ILE A 241 -15.93 -10.14 -20.52
N ASN A 242 -16.97 -10.05 -21.35
CA ASN A 242 -17.18 -11.01 -22.43
C ASN A 242 -16.02 -10.90 -23.44
N PRO A 243 -15.47 -12.03 -23.93
CA PRO A 243 -14.47 -12.01 -24.99
C PRO A 243 -14.81 -11.10 -26.18
N SER A 244 -16.08 -10.96 -26.56
CA SER A 244 -16.52 -10.08 -27.67
C SER A 244 -16.34 -8.58 -27.41
N ASP A 245 -16.24 -8.17 -26.14
CA ASP A 245 -16.29 -6.76 -25.75
C ASP A 245 -14.89 -6.15 -25.57
N LYS A 246 -13.84 -6.99 -25.63
CA LYS A 246 -12.45 -6.58 -25.37
C LYS A 246 -12.02 -5.42 -26.26
N ASP A 247 -12.19 -5.55 -27.57
CA ASP A 247 -11.74 -4.54 -28.54
C ASP A 247 -12.45 -3.20 -28.34
N ALA A 248 -13.75 -3.24 -28.03
CA ALA A 248 -14.53 -2.03 -27.78
C ALA A 248 -14.11 -1.34 -26.48
N ILE A 249 -13.81 -2.10 -25.42
CA ILE A 249 -13.28 -1.57 -24.16
C ILE A 249 -11.89 -0.94 -24.37
N GLU A 250 -11.01 -1.61 -25.12
CA GLU A 250 -9.68 -1.09 -25.45
C GLU A 250 -9.76 0.22 -26.23
N GLU A 251 -10.70 0.35 -27.17
CA GLU A 251 -10.88 1.57 -27.95
C GLU A 251 -11.38 2.74 -27.09
N ILE A 252 -12.28 2.49 -26.12
CA ILE A 252 -12.71 3.52 -25.15
C ILE A 252 -11.51 3.98 -24.31
N LEU A 253 -10.67 3.06 -23.84
CA LEU A 253 -9.48 3.38 -23.05
C LEU A 253 -8.47 4.17 -23.89
N ARG A 254 -8.18 3.72 -25.12
CA ARG A 254 -7.22 4.36 -26.04
C ARG A 254 -7.66 5.77 -26.42
N SER A 255 -8.92 5.93 -26.82
CA SER A 255 -9.49 7.26 -27.17
C SER A 255 -9.54 8.21 -25.97
N SER A 256 -9.57 7.67 -24.75
CA SER A 256 -9.49 8.43 -23.49
C SER A 256 -8.06 8.69 -23.01
N GLY A 257 -7.03 8.31 -23.78
CA GLY A 257 -5.62 8.48 -23.41
C GLY A 257 -5.15 7.58 -22.25
N VAL A 258 -5.88 6.50 -21.95
CA VAL A 258 -5.57 5.57 -20.87
C VAL A 258 -4.74 4.41 -21.41
N MET A 259 -3.52 4.26 -20.89
CA MET A 259 -2.71 3.05 -21.11
C MET A 259 -3.25 1.91 -20.24
N PHE A 260 -3.38 0.72 -20.83
CA PHE A 260 -4.05 -0.41 -20.18
C PHE A 260 -3.30 -1.74 -20.35
N ASP A 261 -2.28 -1.82 -21.23
CA ASP A 261 -1.39 -2.96 -21.20
C ASP A 261 -0.41 -2.72 -20.05
N GLY A 262 -0.41 -3.61 -19.04
CA GLY A 262 0.53 -3.51 -17.91
C GLY A 262 2.01 -3.44 -18.35
N LYS A 263 2.33 -3.77 -19.61
CA LYS A 263 3.67 -3.65 -20.20
C LYS A 263 4.06 -2.21 -20.58
N ASP A 264 3.12 -1.29 -20.61
CA ASP A 264 3.36 0.13 -20.94
C ASP A 264 4.22 0.83 -19.87
N PHE A 265 4.29 0.26 -18.66
CA PHE A 265 5.01 0.82 -17.52
C PHE A 265 6.15 -0.11 -17.06
N SER A 266 7.19 0.48 -16.45
CA SER A 266 8.21 -0.34 -15.81
C SER A 266 7.62 -1.08 -14.60
N ARG A 267 8.12 -2.30 -14.35
CA ARG A 267 7.74 -3.08 -13.15
C ARG A 267 8.01 -2.31 -11.85
N THR A 268 9.05 -1.47 -11.80
CA THR A 268 9.33 -0.61 -10.63
C THR A 268 8.20 0.39 -10.38
N ARG A 269 7.64 0.99 -11.44
CA ARG A 269 6.51 1.92 -11.33
C ARG A 269 5.21 1.22 -10.93
N LEU A 270 4.94 0.04 -11.49
CA LEU A 270 3.76 -0.75 -11.12
C LEU A 270 3.76 -1.20 -9.65
N LEU A 271 4.95 -1.38 -9.06
CA LEU A 271 5.12 -1.72 -7.64
C LEU A 271 5.13 -0.50 -6.72
N ALA A 272 5.08 0.70 -7.29
CA ALA A 272 5.22 1.92 -6.54
C ALA A 272 3.89 2.37 -5.92
N MET A 273 3.95 2.93 -4.71
CA MET A 273 2.73 3.36 -4.01
C MET A 273 2.98 4.57 -3.13
N ALA A 274 2.07 5.54 -3.14
CA ALA A 274 2.07 6.63 -2.18
C ALA A 274 0.72 6.81 -1.48
N CYS A 275 0.77 7.36 -0.27
CA CYS A 275 -0.45 7.79 0.41
C CYS A 275 -0.84 9.21 -0.05
N PRO A 276 -2.08 9.65 0.16
CA PRO A 276 -2.51 10.98 -0.24
C PRO A 276 -1.61 12.11 0.30
N ALA A 277 -1.28 12.06 1.60
CA ALA A 277 -0.54 13.12 2.28
C ALA A 277 -1.18 14.50 2.03
N LEU A 278 -0.40 15.53 1.73
CA LEU A 278 -0.89 16.86 1.42
C LEU A 278 -1.68 16.87 0.09
N PRO A 279 -2.67 17.75 -0.08
CA PRO A 279 -3.02 18.87 0.80
C PRO A 279 -4.07 18.55 1.89
N LEU A 280 -4.77 17.41 1.80
CA LEU A 280 -5.96 17.16 2.63
C LEU A 280 -5.69 16.33 3.89
N CYS A 281 -4.57 15.60 3.98
CA CYS A 281 -4.24 14.84 5.18
C CYS A 281 -3.67 15.78 6.26
N GLY A 282 -4.47 16.08 7.28
CA GLY A 282 -4.05 16.89 8.43
C GLY A 282 -2.95 16.29 9.32
N LEU A 283 -2.43 15.10 8.98
CA LEU A 283 -1.30 14.45 9.66
C LEU A 283 -0.01 14.46 8.82
N ALA A 284 -0.09 14.91 7.57
CA ALA A 284 1.05 14.90 6.67
C ALA A 284 2.12 15.90 7.13
N THR A 285 3.37 15.46 7.12
CA THR A 285 4.54 16.28 7.44
C THR A 285 5.40 16.56 6.20
N ALA A 286 5.20 15.77 5.14
CA ALA A 286 5.81 15.89 3.82
C ALA A 286 4.79 15.48 2.74
N GLU A 287 5.10 15.78 1.49
CA GLU A 287 4.38 15.24 0.34
C GLU A 287 4.46 13.71 0.27
N ALA A 288 3.57 13.10 -0.52
CA ALA A 288 3.73 11.73 -0.96
C ALA A 288 3.18 11.53 -2.37
N GLU A 289 1.86 11.42 -2.53
CA GLU A 289 1.20 11.19 -3.82
C GLU A 289 1.68 12.14 -4.93
N ARG A 290 1.74 13.44 -4.64
CA ARG A 290 2.04 14.47 -5.65
C ARG A 290 3.49 14.47 -6.15
N VAL A 291 4.42 13.90 -5.38
CA VAL A 291 5.86 13.86 -5.73
C VAL A 291 6.34 12.45 -6.07
N MET A 292 5.50 11.44 -5.85
CA MET A 292 5.82 10.05 -6.11
C MET A 292 6.11 9.76 -7.59
N PRO A 293 5.31 10.24 -8.58
CA PRO A 293 5.58 9.99 -10.00
C PRO A 293 6.98 10.43 -10.42
N ASP A 294 7.39 11.64 -10.02
CA ASP A 294 8.73 12.19 -10.28
C ASP A 294 9.83 11.39 -9.57
N THR A 295 9.57 11.00 -8.32
CA THR A 295 10.52 10.21 -7.52
C THR A 295 10.78 8.84 -8.15
N VAL A 296 9.73 8.17 -8.64
CA VAL A 296 9.85 6.92 -9.38
C VAL A 296 10.58 7.12 -10.70
N SER A 297 10.28 8.18 -11.45
CA SER A 297 11.00 8.53 -12.69
C SER A 297 12.51 8.71 -12.47
N ARG A 298 12.89 9.34 -11.35
CA ARG A 298 14.29 9.49 -10.93
C ARG A 298 14.93 8.13 -10.68
N LEU A 299 14.28 7.25 -9.90
CA LEU A 299 14.75 5.88 -9.65
C LEU A 299 14.90 5.08 -10.95
N GLU A 300 13.89 5.08 -11.83
CA GLU A 300 13.96 4.43 -13.15
C GLU A 300 15.11 4.97 -13.99
N GLY A 301 15.39 6.28 -13.91
CA GLY A 301 16.56 6.91 -14.51
C GLY A 301 17.88 6.31 -14.02
N MET A 302 18.03 6.13 -12.70
CA MET A 302 19.20 5.46 -12.11
C MET A 302 19.32 4.02 -12.59
N LEU A 303 18.23 3.25 -12.50
CA LEU A 303 18.20 1.84 -12.91
C LEU A 303 18.58 1.68 -14.39
N ARG A 304 18.06 2.54 -15.27
CA ARG A 304 18.38 2.54 -16.70
C ARG A 304 19.85 2.86 -16.97
N LYS A 305 20.40 3.93 -16.36
CA LYS A 305 21.82 4.29 -16.51
C LYS A 305 22.74 3.18 -16.01
N LEU A 306 22.39 2.57 -14.88
CA LEU A 306 23.13 1.46 -14.29
C LEU A 306 22.84 0.11 -14.99
N ARG A 307 21.89 0.04 -15.93
CA ARG A 307 21.44 -1.20 -16.59
C ARG A 307 20.96 -2.27 -15.60
N ILE A 308 20.32 -1.85 -14.52
CA ILE A 308 19.68 -2.73 -13.53
C ILE A 308 18.26 -3.03 -14.03
N ARG A 309 17.98 -4.31 -14.29
CA ARG A 309 16.65 -4.80 -14.71
C ARG A 309 15.81 -5.35 -13.57
N THR A 310 16.40 -5.55 -12.39
CA THR A 310 15.66 -6.02 -11.21
C THR A 310 14.68 -4.92 -10.78
N PRO A 311 13.37 -5.20 -10.71
CA PRO A 311 12.40 -4.23 -10.21
C PRO A 311 12.62 -3.98 -8.71
N ILE A 312 12.27 -2.78 -8.25
CA ILE A 312 12.43 -2.40 -6.84
C ILE A 312 11.10 -1.86 -6.30
N THR A 313 10.53 -2.53 -5.31
CA THR A 313 9.29 -2.07 -4.66
C THR A 313 9.57 -0.79 -3.87
N THR A 314 8.94 0.31 -4.27
CA THR A 314 9.17 1.64 -3.68
C THR A 314 7.88 2.22 -3.12
N ARG A 315 7.84 2.62 -1.85
CA ARG A 315 6.62 3.15 -1.24
C ARG A 315 6.88 4.40 -0.43
N MET A 316 5.97 5.38 -0.52
CA MET A 316 6.11 6.71 0.07
C MET A 316 4.92 7.09 0.94
N THR A 317 5.20 7.66 2.12
CA THR A 317 4.17 8.22 3.00
C THR A 317 4.60 9.56 3.56
N GLY A 318 3.66 10.50 3.70
CA GLY A 318 3.97 11.84 4.19
C GLY A 318 4.20 11.94 5.71
N CYS A 319 4.02 10.86 6.48
CA CYS A 319 4.17 10.82 7.94
C CYS A 319 4.39 9.37 8.42
N PRO A 320 4.77 9.12 9.70
CA PRO A 320 5.11 7.78 10.20
C PRO A 320 3.92 6.84 10.46
N ASN A 321 2.71 7.22 10.02
CA ASN A 321 1.53 6.35 10.14
C ASN A 321 1.56 5.15 9.17
N GLY A 322 2.35 5.23 8.09
CA GLY A 322 2.59 4.10 7.17
C GLY A 322 1.39 3.70 6.31
N CYS A 323 0.56 4.65 5.85
CA CYS A 323 -0.65 4.36 5.08
C CYS A 323 -0.39 3.59 3.76
N ALA A 324 0.66 3.95 3.03
CA ALA A 324 1.12 3.23 1.84
C ALA A 324 2.16 2.13 2.16
N ARG A 325 2.16 1.65 3.41
CA ARG A 325 2.91 0.47 3.83
C ARG A 325 4.43 0.52 3.49
N PRO A 326 5.15 1.61 3.83
CA PRO A 326 6.54 1.82 3.43
C PRO A 326 7.55 0.91 4.16
N TYR A 327 7.19 0.41 5.35
CA TYR A 327 8.08 -0.43 6.15
C TYR A 327 8.20 -1.87 5.65
N VAL A 328 7.45 -2.24 4.61
CA VAL A 328 7.55 -3.54 3.92
C VAL A 328 7.91 -3.34 2.44
N ALA A 329 8.48 -2.19 2.08
CA ALA A 329 8.98 -1.89 0.74
C ALA A 329 10.51 -1.96 0.72
N GLU A 330 11.09 -2.39 -0.40
CA GLU A 330 12.54 -2.47 -0.56
C GLU A 330 13.19 -1.08 -0.44
N ILE A 331 12.49 -0.04 -0.91
CA ILE A 331 12.76 1.37 -0.63
C ILE A 331 11.52 2.02 -0.02
N GLY A 332 11.60 2.42 1.24
CA GLY A 332 10.54 3.12 1.96
C GLY A 332 10.90 4.59 2.23
N LEU A 333 10.03 5.52 1.87
CA LEU A 333 10.19 6.95 2.12
C LEU A 333 9.12 7.42 3.12
N VAL A 334 9.53 7.86 4.30
CA VAL A 334 8.62 8.21 5.41
C VAL A 334 8.85 9.66 5.82
N GLY A 335 7.92 10.54 5.45
CA GLY A 335 7.97 11.97 5.74
C GLY A 335 8.21 12.27 7.22
N ASN A 336 9.13 13.19 7.50
CA ASN A 336 9.45 13.67 8.85
C ASN A 336 9.74 15.18 8.91
N GLY A 337 9.29 15.92 7.90
CA GLY A 337 9.35 17.37 7.76
C GLY A 337 9.20 17.80 6.30
N PRO A 338 9.07 19.12 6.02
CA PRO A 338 8.94 19.61 4.65
C PRO A 338 10.10 19.15 3.77
N ASN A 339 9.81 18.45 2.68
CA ASN A 339 10.77 17.82 1.76
C ASN A 339 11.81 16.88 2.43
N MET A 340 11.54 16.40 3.64
CA MET A 340 12.43 15.54 4.42
C MET A 340 11.77 14.18 4.68
N TYR A 341 12.54 13.12 4.46
CA TYR A 341 12.10 11.75 4.59
C TYR A 341 13.10 10.93 5.41
N GLN A 342 12.59 10.06 6.27
CA GLN A 342 13.34 8.93 6.79
C GLN A 342 13.37 7.85 5.70
N LEU A 343 14.55 7.41 5.29
CA LEU A 343 14.77 6.37 4.29
C LEU A 343 14.86 5.00 4.97
N TRP A 344 14.04 4.07 4.51
CA TRP A 344 13.97 2.69 4.99
C TRP A 344 14.40 1.72 3.88
N LEU A 345 15.25 0.76 4.20
CA LEU A 345 15.76 -0.24 3.25
C LEU A 345 15.66 -1.66 3.84
N GLY A 346 15.73 -2.68 2.97
CA GLY A 346 15.95 -4.06 3.40
C GLY A 346 14.72 -4.94 3.57
N ALA A 347 13.49 -4.43 3.35
CA ALA A 347 12.33 -5.31 3.28
C ALA A 347 12.43 -6.27 2.09
N SER A 348 11.83 -7.46 2.19
CA SER A 348 11.79 -8.42 1.09
C SER A 348 10.86 -7.94 -0.05
N ALA A 349 11.17 -8.30 -1.30
CA ALA A 349 10.32 -8.01 -2.47
C ALA A 349 8.90 -8.63 -2.42
N ASN A 350 8.67 -9.63 -1.56
CA ASN A 350 7.37 -10.28 -1.36
C ASN A 350 6.72 -9.91 0.00
N GLN A 351 7.17 -8.82 0.63
CA GLN A 351 6.55 -8.21 1.82
C GLN A 351 6.41 -9.13 3.05
N THR A 352 7.40 -10.00 3.27
CA THR A 352 7.50 -10.91 4.43
C THR A 352 8.56 -10.50 5.46
N ARG A 353 9.32 -9.44 5.19
CA ARG A 353 10.36 -8.88 6.09
C ARG A 353 10.19 -7.37 6.20
N LEU A 354 10.43 -6.81 7.38
CA LEU A 354 10.43 -5.36 7.59
C LEU A 354 11.72 -4.75 7.04
N ALA A 355 11.60 -3.53 6.52
CA ALA A 355 12.73 -2.65 6.31
C ALA A 355 13.21 -2.11 7.68
N TRP A 356 14.43 -1.59 7.68
CA TRP A 356 15.06 -0.89 8.80
C TRP A 356 15.41 0.54 8.39
N VAL A 357 15.57 1.44 9.36
CA VAL A 357 15.93 2.84 9.08
C VAL A 357 17.37 2.91 8.60
N PHE A 358 17.58 3.26 7.34
CA PHE A 358 18.89 3.53 6.78
C PHE A 358 19.35 4.94 7.11
N GLN A 359 18.53 5.95 6.77
CA GLN A 359 18.85 7.35 7.04
C GLN A 359 17.68 8.08 7.70
N GLU A 360 17.95 8.73 8.83
CA GLU A 360 16.92 9.42 9.62
C GLU A 360 16.33 10.64 8.91
N ARG A 361 17.17 11.42 8.24
CA ARG A 361 16.80 12.67 7.60
C ARG A 361 17.49 12.78 6.25
N MET A 362 16.75 12.48 5.20
CA MET A 362 17.16 12.64 3.81
C MET A 362 16.29 13.71 3.17
N ASN A 363 16.91 14.76 2.64
CA ASN A 363 16.21 15.70 1.77
C ASN A 363 15.90 14.95 0.47
N LEU A 364 14.67 15.07 -0.06
CA LEU A 364 14.30 14.36 -1.28
C LEU A 364 15.17 14.75 -2.49
N ASP A 365 15.78 15.93 -2.48
CA ASP A 365 16.73 16.36 -3.52
C ASP A 365 18.04 15.55 -3.49
N ASP A 366 18.37 14.94 -2.35
CA ASP A 366 19.57 14.11 -2.18
C ASP A 366 19.33 12.63 -2.54
N PHE A 367 18.14 12.28 -3.05
CA PHE A 367 17.72 10.89 -3.30
C PHE A 367 18.72 10.09 -4.16
N GLU A 368 19.20 10.65 -5.28
CA GLU A 368 20.19 9.99 -6.13
C GLU A 368 21.56 9.92 -5.44
N ARG A 369 21.96 10.97 -4.72
CA ARG A 369 23.24 10.99 -3.97
C ARG A 369 23.29 9.86 -2.95
N THR A 370 22.16 9.55 -2.31
CA THR A 370 22.07 8.47 -1.33
C THR A 370 21.97 7.09 -1.97
N LEU A 371 21.15 6.91 -3.01
CA LEU A 371 20.85 5.59 -3.56
C LEU A 371 21.80 5.12 -4.67
N GLU A 372 22.40 6.02 -5.45
CA GLU A 372 23.29 5.62 -6.54
C GLU A 372 24.45 4.74 -6.08
N PRO A 373 25.18 5.08 -4.98
CA PRO A 373 26.27 4.22 -4.50
C PRO A 373 25.79 2.81 -4.16
N ILE A 374 24.64 2.72 -3.49
CA ILE A 374 24.01 1.45 -3.08
C ILE A 374 23.58 0.64 -4.31
N LEU A 375 23.03 1.29 -5.34
CA LEU A 375 22.62 0.63 -6.57
C LEU A 375 23.81 0.16 -7.41
N ILE A 376 24.91 0.92 -7.42
CA ILE A 376 26.18 0.50 -8.03
C ILE A 376 26.70 -0.76 -7.34
N GLU A 377 26.70 -0.78 -6.01
CA GLU A 377 27.14 -1.93 -5.24
C GLU A 377 26.20 -3.13 -5.42
N PHE A 378 24.89 -2.90 -5.43
CA PHE A 378 23.90 -3.93 -5.76
C PHE A 378 24.19 -4.57 -7.11
N LYS A 379 24.47 -3.77 -8.15
CA LYS A 379 24.79 -4.32 -9.47
C LYS A 379 26.05 -5.18 -9.46
N LYS A 380 27.09 -4.76 -8.73
CA LYS A 380 28.39 -5.45 -8.65
C LYS A 380 28.29 -6.77 -7.87
N SER A 381 27.56 -6.75 -6.76
CA SER A 381 27.68 -7.77 -5.72
C SER A 381 26.40 -8.55 -5.45
N LYS A 382 25.35 -8.36 -6.26
CA LYS A 382 24.13 -9.17 -6.16
C LYS A 382 24.36 -10.62 -6.56
N ARG A 383 23.68 -11.51 -5.87
CA ARG A 383 23.58 -12.93 -6.23
C ARG A 383 22.59 -13.14 -7.37
N ARG A 384 22.61 -14.32 -7.98
CA ARG A 384 21.67 -14.70 -9.04
C ARG A 384 20.24 -14.62 -8.52
N ALA A 385 19.37 -13.91 -9.24
CA ALA A 385 17.95 -13.70 -8.90
C ALA A 385 17.69 -13.03 -7.54
N GLU A 386 18.67 -12.31 -6.98
CA GLU A 386 18.51 -11.56 -5.74
C GLU A 386 17.74 -10.25 -5.98
N SER A 387 16.77 -9.96 -5.11
CA SER A 387 16.05 -8.69 -5.07
C SER A 387 16.92 -7.59 -4.43
N PHE A 388 16.56 -6.32 -4.62
CA PHE A 388 17.31 -5.22 -4.01
C PHE A 388 17.22 -5.27 -2.48
N GLY A 389 16.02 -5.54 -1.96
CA GLY A 389 15.78 -5.69 -0.53
C GLY A 389 16.53 -6.85 0.12
N ASP A 390 16.60 -8.01 -0.54
CA ASP A 390 17.38 -9.15 -0.05
C ASP A 390 18.89 -8.89 -0.09
N PHE A 391 19.37 -8.17 -1.11
CA PHE A 391 20.74 -7.68 -1.13
C PHE A 391 21.01 -6.75 0.06
N CYS A 392 20.14 -5.76 0.31
CA CYS A 392 20.32 -4.81 1.42
C CYS A 392 20.30 -5.51 2.78
N ASP A 393 19.41 -6.49 2.98
CA ASP A 393 19.34 -7.30 4.19
C ASP A 393 20.62 -8.12 4.41
N ARG A 394 21.13 -8.75 3.35
CA ARG A 394 22.37 -9.54 3.39
C ARG A 394 23.62 -8.71 3.66
N PHE A 395 23.71 -7.52 3.05
CA PHE A 395 24.84 -6.61 3.25
C PHE A 395 24.79 -5.95 4.63
N GLY A 396 23.60 -5.64 5.11
CA GLY A 396 23.39 -4.98 6.39
C GLY A 396 23.65 -3.48 6.33
N LYS A 397 23.13 -2.79 7.35
CA LYS A 397 23.13 -1.32 7.42
C LYS A 397 24.54 -0.71 7.40
N GLU A 398 25.41 -1.19 8.27
CA GLU A 398 26.76 -0.62 8.46
C GLU A 398 27.58 -0.67 7.18
N GLU A 399 27.48 -1.76 6.42
CA GLU A 399 28.19 -1.90 5.15
C GLU A 399 27.63 -0.95 4.09
N LEU A 400 26.31 -0.81 3.99
CA LEU A 400 25.72 0.13 3.04
C LEU A 400 26.05 1.59 3.41
N GLU A 401 26.17 1.91 4.70
CA GLU A 401 26.64 3.23 5.15
C GLU A 401 28.09 3.48 4.74
N ARG A 402 28.98 2.47 4.86
CA ARG A 402 30.35 2.55 4.33
C ARG A 402 30.36 2.81 2.82
N VAL A 403 29.59 2.05 2.06
CA VAL A 403 29.47 2.21 0.59
C VAL A 403 29.07 3.63 0.21
N VAL A 404 28.13 4.24 0.93
CA VAL A 404 27.70 5.62 0.65
C VAL A 404 28.78 6.64 1.07
N ASN A 405 29.40 6.46 2.23
CA ASN A 405 30.39 7.41 2.77
C ASN A 405 31.71 7.41 1.99
N GLU A 406 32.12 6.25 1.47
CA GLU A 406 33.36 6.07 0.71
C GLU A 406 33.17 6.25 -0.81
N PHE A 407 31.95 6.59 -1.25
CA PHE A 407 31.64 6.75 -2.66
C PHE A 407 32.39 7.93 -3.27
N ASP A 408 33.28 7.64 -4.22
CA ASP A 408 33.93 8.66 -5.03
C ASP A 408 32.93 9.28 -6.01
N PRO A 409 32.60 10.58 -5.90
CA PRO A 409 31.65 11.25 -6.79
C PRO A 409 32.06 11.20 -8.28
N SER A 410 33.34 10.98 -8.59
CA SER A 410 33.80 10.81 -9.97
C SER A 410 33.23 9.55 -10.65
N GLN A 411 32.82 8.55 -9.85
CA GLN A 411 32.21 7.31 -10.30
C GLN A 411 30.70 7.45 -10.57
N SER A 412 30.11 8.61 -10.21
CA SER A 412 28.70 8.86 -10.45
C SER A 412 28.40 8.87 -11.95
N LEU A 413 27.51 7.99 -12.36
CA LEU A 413 26.93 7.95 -13.71
C LEU A 413 25.72 8.89 -13.81
N ILE A 414 25.26 9.38 -12.66
CA ILE A 414 24.25 10.41 -12.53
C ILE A 414 24.96 11.72 -12.23
N LYS A 415 25.42 12.42 -13.28
CA LYS A 415 25.72 13.86 -13.14
C LYS A 415 24.61 14.48 -12.32
N ALA A 416 24.95 15.06 -11.16
CA ALA A 416 23.98 15.72 -10.30
C ALA A 416 23.09 16.51 -11.24
N SER A 417 21.79 16.16 -11.31
CA SER A 417 20.91 16.99 -12.07
C SER A 417 20.90 18.28 -11.26
N ALA A 418 21.69 19.26 -11.70
CA ALA A 418 21.30 20.62 -11.56
C ALA A 418 19.98 20.68 -12.31
N LYS A 419 18.87 20.27 -11.66
CA LYS A 419 17.58 20.83 -12.02
C LYS A 419 17.86 22.32 -12.08
N PRO A 420 17.70 22.99 -13.22
CA PRO A 420 17.90 24.42 -13.29
C PRO A 420 17.06 25.03 -12.16
N ARG A 421 17.72 25.48 -11.09
CA ARG A 421 17.02 26.07 -9.96
C ARG A 421 16.85 27.53 -10.33
N VAL A 422 15.65 27.89 -10.77
CA VAL A 422 15.27 29.29 -10.90
C VAL A 422 14.94 29.77 -9.49
N SER A 423 15.85 30.55 -8.91
CA SER A 423 15.58 31.23 -7.64
C SER A 423 14.57 32.35 -7.87
N VAL A 424 13.47 32.29 -7.15
CA VAL A 424 12.49 33.40 -7.10
C VAL A 424 12.64 34.16 -5.77
N THR A 425 12.20 35.41 -5.75
CA THR A 425 12.17 36.19 -4.50
C THR A 425 11.18 35.58 -3.50
N THR A 426 11.35 35.87 -2.21
CA THR A 426 10.40 35.45 -1.15
C THR A 426 8.98 35.86 -1.48
N GLU A 427 8.79 37.09 -1.96
CA GLU A 427 7.48 37.61 -2.37
C GLU A 427 6.86 36.79 -3.51
N THR A 428 7.65 36.46 -4.54
CA THR A 428 7.19 35.62 -5.65
C THR A 428 6.85 34.20 -5.16
N MET A 429 7.63 33.65 -4.23
CA MET A 429 7.33 32.34 -3.64
C MET A 429 6.03 32.35 -2.83
N ASP A 430 5.77 33.41 -2.06
CA ASP A 430 4.51 33.57 -1.31
C ASP A 430 3.31 33.71 -2.24
N ARG A 431 3.49 34.37 -3.38
CA ARG A 431 2.46 34.48 -4.43
C ARG A 431 2.24 33.14 -5.13
N LEU A 432 3.30 32.44 -5.51
CA LEU A 432 3.24 31.11 -6.10
C LEU A 432 2.54 30.13 -5.17
N THR A 433 2.86 30.14 -3.87
CA THR A 433 2.24 29.27 -2.88
C THR A 433 0.73 29.54 -2.81
N ARG A 434 0.32 30.80 -2.63
CA ARG A 434 -1.10 31.17 -2.60
C ARG A 434 -1.85 30.77 -3.86
N ILE A 435 -1.29 31.02 -5.05
CA ILE A 435 -1.94 30.68 -6.32
C ILE A 435 -1.95 29.16 -6.53
N SER A 436 -0.88 28.46 -6.10
CA SER A 436 -0.79 27.00 -6.21
C SER A 436 -1.83 26.30 -5.34
N ASP A 437 -2.12 26.84 -4.15
CA ASP A 437 -3.17 26.34 -3.27
C ASP A 437 -4.55 26.48 -3.91
N ILE A 438 -4.82 27.62 -4.57
CA ILE A 438 -6.08 27.86 -5.30
C ILE A 438 -6.20 26.90 -6.50
N ARG A 439 -5.10 26.68 -7.23
CA ARG A 439 -5.07 25.83 -8.43
C ARG A 439 -4.92 24.34 -8.14
N GLY A 440 -4.67 23.95 -6.89
CA GLY A 440 -4.40 22.57 -6.52
C GLY A 440 -3.06 22.02 -7.07
N LEU A 441 -2.16 22.89 -7.51
CA LEU A 441 -0.83 22.53 -8.04
C LEU A 441 0.22 22.62 -6.94
N SER A 442 1.41 22.04 -7.17
CA SER A 442 2.57 22.39 -6.34
C SER A 442 3.13 23.75 -6.78
N PRO A 443 3.74 24.55 -5.89
CA PRO A 443 4.38 25.80 -6.27
C PRO A 443 5.40 25.64 -7.40
N SER A 444 6.14 24.52 -7.41
CA SER A 444 7.11 24.21 -8.46
C SER A 444 6.46 23.89 -9.81
N LYS A 445 5.35 23.14 -9.82
CA LYS A 445 4.60 22.85 -11.07
C LYS A 445 4.02 24.15 -11.65
N LEU A 446 3.40 24.97 -10.79
CA LEU A 446 2.87 26.27 -11.19
C LEU A 446 3.96 27.21 -11.73
N ALA A 447 5.13 27.25 -11.09
CA ALA A 447 6.25 28.06 -11.55
C ALA A 447 6.74 27.62 -12.93
N ASN A 448 6.86 26.32 -13.17
CA ASN A 448 7.25 25.79 -14.47
C ASN A 448 6.22 26.12 -15.56
N GLU A 449 4.92 25.92 -15.30
CA GLU A 449 3.86 26.26 -16.28
C GLU A 449 3.90 27.74 -16.66
N ILE A 450 4.08 28.64 -15.69
CA ILE A 450 4.18 30.08 -15.95
C ILE A 450 5.43 30.40 -16.79
N LEU A 451 6.57 29.77 -16.47
CA LEU A 451 7.81 29.99 -17.19
C LEU A 451 7.74 29.47 -18.62
N GLU A 452 7.16 28.29 -18.84
CA GLU A 452 6.97 27.69 -20.17
C GLU A 452 6.07 28.59 -21.03
N GLN A 453 4.91 29.00 -20.51
CA GLN A 453 4.01 29.92 -21.23
C GLN A 453 4.70 31.24 -21.59
N TYR A 454 5.51 31.77 -20.68
CA TYR A 454 6.25 32.99 -20.92
C TYR A 454 7.34 32.80 -21.99
N ILE A 455 8.09 31.71 -21.93
CA ILE A 455 9.12 31.37 -22.93
C ILE A 455 8.49 31.18 -24.31
N ASP A 456 7.39 30.42 -24.42
CA ASP A 456 6.66 30.23 -25.69
C ASP A 456 6.22 31.56 -26.31
N SER A 457 5.78 32.50 -25.47
CA SER A 457 5.41 33.85 -25.92
C SER A 457 6.60 34.65 -26.46
N LEU A 458 7.78 34.49 -25.85
CA LEU A 458 9.02 35.13 -26.29
C LEU A 458 9.54 34.51 -27.58
N GLU A 459 9.51 33.18 -27.71
CA GLU A 459 9.95 32.47 -28.92
C GLU A 459 9.10 32.82 -30.13
N THR A 460 7.78 32.95 -29.92
CA THR A 460 6.83 33.41 -30.95
C THR A 460 7.16 34.85 -31.40
N THR A 461 7.52 35.72 -30.46
CA THR A 461 7.89 37.12 -30.74
C THR A 461 9.22 37.21 -31.49
N VAL A 462 10.21 36.39 -31.13
CA VAL A 462 11.52 36.32 -31.80
C VAL A 462 11.40 35.76 -33.21
N HIS A 463 10.50 34.81 -33.47
CA HIS A 463 10.22 34.30 -34.81
C HIS A 463 9.45 35.28 -35.70
N ALA A 464 8.70 36.22 -35.11
CA ALA A 464 8.04 37.30 -35.85
C ALA A 464 8.98 38.47 -36.21
N GLN A 465 10.16 38.54 -35.58
CA GLN A 465 11.18 39.57 -35.82
C GLN A 465 12.35 39.10 -36.69
N LYS A 466 12.40 37.81 -37.04
CA LYS A 466 13.29 37.23 -38.06
C LYS A 466 12.50 37.03 -39.35
#